data_AF-A0A958FHF2-F1
#
_entry.id   AF-A0A958FHF2-F1
#
_cell.length_a   1.000
_cell.length_b   1.000
_cell.length_c   1.000
_cell.angle_alpha   90.00
_cell.angle_beta   90.00
_cell.angle_gamma   90.00
#
_symmetry.space_group_name_H-M   'P 1'
#
loop_
_entity.id
_entity.type
_entity.pdbx_description
1 polymer ?
#
loop_
_entity_poly.entity_id
_entity_poly.type
_entity_poly.pdbx_seq_one_letter_code
_entity_poly.pdbx_strand_id
1 'polypeptide(L)'
;MVCEKNKDTEHDFSSDPIRLLKEGDWVRADGTTLGSDNGIGVAAALAVMESSDIEHGPLEFLFTMDEETGLTGATNLGNDVLEGRTLLNMDSEEDGAVYIGCAGGRDTELFYKLKTEAVPAGHKVVRVRVSGLQGGHSGLQIGEGLGNAIKLV
;
A
#
# COMPACT_ATOMS: atom_id res chain seq x y z
N MET A 1 -0.55 5.71 -0.16
CA MET A 1 0.78 5.46 0.43
C MET A 1 0.69 4.80 1.80
N VAL A 2 1.17 3.56 1.88
CA VAL A 2 1.56 2.92 3.14
C VAL A 2 2.82 3.57 3.70
N CYS A 3 2.79 4.03 4.96
CA CYS A 3 3.93 4.67 5.63
C CYS A 3 4.86 3.61 6.27
N GLU A 4 5.74 3.01 5.47
CA GLU A 4 6.68 1.98 5.94
C GLU A 4 8.15 2.45 5.81
N LYS A 5 8.99 2.00 6.74
CA LYS A 5 10.42 2.33 6.73
C LYS A 5 11.29 1.17 7.17
N ASN A 6 12.53 1.17 6.68
CA ASN A 6 13.53 0.22 7.12
C ASN A 6 13.83 0.42 8.62
N LYS A 7 14.20 -0.69 9.28
CA LYS A 7 14.40 -0.73 10.73
C LYS A 7 15.39 0.33 11.24
N ASP A 8 16.42 0.63 10.46
CA ASP A 8 17.51 1.54 10.85
C ASP A 8 17.29 2.98 10.33
N THR A 9 16.13 3.27 9.74
CA THR A 9 15.80 4.59 9.20
C THR A 9 15.04 5.42 10.23
N GLU A 10 15.65 6.53 10.66
CA GLU A 10 14.97 7.58 11.42
C GLU A 10 14.25 8.53 10.45
N HIS A 11 12.92 8.53 10.54
CA HIS A 11 12.02 9.32 9.71
C HIS A 11 10.65 9.40 10.41
N ASP A 12 10.08 10.59 10.52
CA ASP A 12 8.73 10.86 11.00
C ASP A 12 7.82 11.27 9.83
N PHE A 13 6.99 10.36 9.36
CA PHE A 13 6.06 10.60 8.24
C PHE A 13 5.06 11.74 8.46
N SER A 14 4.86 12.19 9.71
CA SER A 14 3.96 13.31 10.00
C SER A 14 4.58 14.68 9.75
N SER A 15 5.91 14.76 9.63
CA SER A 15 6.63 16.03 9.60
C SER A 15 7.81 16.06 8.63
N ASP A 16 8.50 14.94 8.42
CA ASP A 16 9.65 14.83 7.55
C ASP A 16 9.23 14.64 6.09
N PRO A 17 9.88 15.33 5.13
CA PRO A 17 9.65 15.09 3.71
C PRO A 17 10.27 13.76 3.26
N ILE A 18 9.68 13.13 2.24
CA ILE A 18 10.26 11.95 1.59
C ILE A 18 11.56 12.34 0.89
N ARG A 19 12.66 11.67 1.25
CA ARG A 19 13.98 11.88 0.65
C ARG A 19 14.12 11.02 -0.61
N LEU A 20 14.20 11.68 -1.76
CA LEU A 20 14.29 11.02 -3.05
C LEU A 20 15.73 10.65 -3.42
N LEU A 21 15.91 9.45 -3.95
CA LEU A 21 17.13 8.95 -4.57
C LEU A 21 16.84 8.65 -6.04
N LYS A 22 17.70 9.13 -6.94
CA LYS A 22 17.65 8.78 -8.36
C LYS A 22 18.82 7.85 -8.70
N GLU A 23 18.51 6.65 -9.14
CA GLU A 23 19.48 5.59 -9.45
C GLU A 23 19.23 5.10 -10.89
N GLY A 24 19.97 5.68 -11.85
CA GLY A 24 19.73 5.43 -13.27
C GLY A 24 18.33 5.92 -13.68
N ASP A 25 17.51 5.00 -14.17
CA ASP A 25 16.13 5.25 -14.59
C ASP A 25 15.11 5.14 -13.45
N TRP A 26 15.55 4.72 -12.25
CA TRP A 26 14.68 4.54 -11.10
C TRP A 26 14.71 5.75 -10.16
N VAL A 27 13.54 6.07 -9.61
CA VAL A 27 13.38 6.96 -8.46
C VAL A 27 12.94 6.11 -7.27
N ARG A 28 13.57 6.31 -6.12
CA ARG A 28 13.35 5.56 -4.89
C ARG A 28 13.35 6.51 -3.70
N ALA A 29 12.84 6.05 -2.56
CA ALA A 29 13.01 6.79 -1.31
C ALA A 29 14.17 6.22 -0.48
N ASP A 30 14.84 7.10 0.27
CA ASP A 30 15.95 6.74 1.14
C ASP A 30 15.48 6.05 2.43
N GLY A 31 15.31 4.74 2.34
CA GLY A 31 14.98 3.88 3.48
C GLY A 31 13.52 3.91 3.92
N THR A 32 12.63 4.51 3.14
CA THR A 32 11.19 4.58 3.38
C THR A 32 10.42 4.11 2.14
N THR A 33 9.09 4.00 2.25
CA THR A 33 8.21 4.01 1.09
C THR A 33 8.31 5.33 0.34
N LEU A 34 8.16 5.25 -0.99
CA LEU A 34 8.26 6.41 -1.89
C LEU A 34 6.95 7.16 -2.04
N GLY A 35 5.82 6.45 -1.93
CA GLY A 35 4.50 7.01 -2.24
C GLY A 35 4.26 7.20 -3.73
N SER A 36 4.97 6.46 -4.59
CA SER A 36 4.66 6.41 -6.03
C SER A 36 3.23 5.93 -6.28
N ASP A 37 2.75 5.05 -5.41
CA ASP A 37 1.36 4.60 -5.33
C ASP A 37 0.56 5.40 -4.27
N ASN A 38 -0.42 6.24 -4.64
CA ASN A 38 -0.78 6.73 -5.98
C ASN A 38 -0.13 8.07 -6.36
N GLY A 39 0.97 8.47 -5.72
CA GLY A 39 1.53 9.81 -5.90
C GLY A 39 1.87 10.19 -7.34
N ILE A 40 2.24 9.23 -8.21
CA ILE A 40 2.49 9.50 -9.63
C ILE A 40 1.19 9.78 -10.39
N GLY A 41 0.12 9.02 -10.13
CA GLY A 41 -1.20 9.29 -10.71
C GLY A 41 -1.73 10.66 -10.27
N VAL A 42 -1.64 10.96 -8.97
CA VAL A 42 -1.99 12.28 -8.42
C VAL A 42 -1.20 13.40 -9.10
N ALA A 43 0.12 13.24 -9.26
CA ALA A 43 0.96 14.23 -9.93
C ALA A 43 0.57 14.41 -11.42
N ALA A 44 0.23 13.33 -12.13
CA ALA A 44 -0.23 13.40 -13.51
C ALA A 44 -1.57 14.15 -13.64
N ALA A 45 -2.53 13.88 -12.76
CA ALA A 45 -3.79 14.64 -12.70
C ALA A 45 -3.53 16.14 -12.49
N LEU A 46 -2.70 16.49 -11.52
CA LEU A 46 -2.35 17.89 -11.24
C LEU A 46 -1.64 18.57 -12.42
N ALA A 47 -0.78 17.85 -13.13
CA ALA A 47 -0.11 18.37 -14.33
C ALA A 47 -1.11 18.68 -15.47
N VAL A 48 -2.12 17.83 -15.66
CA VAL A 48 -3.21 18.10 -16.62
C VAL A 48 -4.05 19.29 -16.18
N MET A 49 -4.32 19.44 -14.87
CA MET A 49 -5.03 20.60 -14.33
C MET A 49 -4.28 21.92 -14.55
N GLU A 50 -2.95 21.89 -14.49
CA GLU A 50 -2.10 23.08 -14.69
C GLU A 50 -1.85 23.41 -16.17
N SER A 51 -1.90 22.40 -17.04
CA SER A 51 -1.60 22.56 -18.47
C SER A 51 -2.55 23.53 -19.18
N SER A 52 -2.01 24.28 -20.13
CA SER A 52 -2.77 25.15 -21.04
C SER A 52 -2.63 24.73 -22.51
N ASP A 53 -1.92 23.63 -22.76
CA ASP A 53 -1.50 23.16 -24.08
C ASP A 53 -1.93 21.71 -24.38
N ILE A 54 -2.61 21.05 -23.44
CA ILE A 54 -3.24 19.74 -23.64
C ILE A 54 -4.70 19.95 -24.07
N GLU A 55 -5.08 19.43 -25.24
CA GLU A 55 -6.47 19.43 -25.69
C GLU A 55 -7.26 18.33 -24.96
N HIS A 56 -8.36 18.71 -24.30
CA HIS A 56 -9.24 17.77 -23.61
C HIS A 56 -10.68 18.29 -23.56
N GLY A 57 -11.64 17.37 -23.35
CA GLY A 57 -13.02 17.74 -23.01
C GLY A 57 -13.15 18.18 -21.54
N PRO A 58 -14.37 18.31 -21.01
CA PRO A 58 -14.56 18.55 -19.57
C PRO A 58 -13.94 17.42 -18.74
N LEU A 59 -13.17 17.79 -17.71
CA LEU A 59 -12.54 16.85 -16.79
C LEU A 59 -12.97 17.16 -15.35
N GLU A 60 -13.15 16.11 -14.57
CA GLU A 60 -13.30 16.18 -13.11
C GLU A 60 -12.16 15.38 -12.48
N PHE A 61 -11.61 15.88 -11.38
CA PHE A 61 -10.47 15.27 -10.70
C PHE A 61 -10.91 14.84 -9.29
N LEU A 62 -10.92 13.53 -9.06
CA LEU A 62 -11.28 12.93 -7.77
C LEU A 62 -10.01 12.44 -7.06
N PHE A 63 -9.73 13.00 -5.89
CA PHE A 63 -8.67 12.53 -5.00
C PHE A 63 -9.32 11.94 -3.76
N THR A 64 -9.23 10.61 -3.61
CA THR A 64 -9.81 9.89 -2.48
C THR A 64 -8.88 9.88 -1.28
N MET A 65 -9.48 9.87 -0.09
CA MET A 65 -8.75 9.73 1.16
C MET A 65 -8.66 8.25 1.54
N ASP A 66 -7.52 7.87 2.13
CA ASP A 66 -7.36 6.62 2.88
C ASP A 66 -7.73 5.36 2.10
N GLU A 67 -7.04 5.14 0.99
CA GLU A 67 -7.12 3.91 0.18
C GLU A 67 -6.53 2.72 0.97
N GLU A 68 -5.30 2.92 1.46
CA GLU A 68 -4.38 1.89 1.94
C GLU A 68 -4.78 1.17 3.23
N THR A 69 -5.65 1.78 4.05
CA THR A 69 -6.04 1.19 5.34
C THR A 69 -7.51 0.79 5.41
N GLY A 70 -8.38 1.37 4.57
CA GLY A 70 -9.79 1.08 4.68
C GLY A 70 -10.69 1.60 3.56
N LEU A 71 -10.14 2.18 2.48
CA LEU A 71 -10.90 2.75 1.36
C LEU A 71 -12.01 3.72 1.83
N THR A 72 -11.77 4.48 2.90
CA THR A 72 -12.86 5.24 3.56
C THR A 72 -13.36 6.39 2.69
N GLY A 73 -12.49 7.06 1.94
CA GLY A 73 -12.89 8.09 0.98
C GLY A 73 -13.76 7.55 -0.16
N ALA A 74 -13.38 6.41 -0.73
CA ALA A 74 -14.15 5.77 -1.79
C ALA A 74 -15.52 5.25 -1.30
N THR A 75 -15.54 4.65 -0.11
CA THR A 75 -16.77 4.09 0.49
C THR A 75 -17.80 5.17 0.85
N ASN A 76 -17.35 6.38 1.18
CA ASN A 76 -18.20 7.49 1.61
C ASN A 76 -18.42 8.55 0.52
N LEU A 77 -18.06 8.28 -0.73
CA LEU A 77 -18.28 9.22 -1.83
C LEU A 77 -19.79 9.43 -2.07
N GLY A 78 -20.23 10.68 -2.07
CA GLY A 78 -21.63 11.03 -2.32
C GLY A 78 -22.04 10.81 -3.77
N ASN A 79 -23.30 10.41 -4.00
CA ASN A 79 -23.81 10.06 -5.33
C ASN A 79 -23.86 11.22 -6.33
N ASP A 80 -23.92 12.47 -5.84
CA ASP A 80 -24.10 13.67 -6.66
C ASP A 80 -22.83 14.54 -6.71
N VAL A 81 -21.66 13.97 -6.40
CA VAL A 81 -20.38 14.71 -6.33
C VAL A 81 -19.73 14.87 -7.70
N LEU A 82 -20.03 13.97 -8.65
CA LEU A 82 -19.40 13.92 -9.97
C LEU A 82 -20.48 13.84 -11.06
N GLU A 83 -20.27 14.55 -12.16
CA GLU A 83 -21.12 14.47 -13.37
C GLU A 83 -20.56 13.49 -14.41
N GLY A 84 -19.28 13.15 -14.30
CA GLY A 84 -18.54 12.28 -15.20
C GLY A 84 -19.14 10.88 -15.31
N ARG A 85 -19.22 10.39 -16.55
CA ARG A 85 -19.77 9.05 -16.87
C ARG A 85 -18.69 8.01 -17.14
N THR A 86 -17.43 8.43 -17.17
CA THR A 86 -16.25 7.60 -17.40
C THR A 86 -15.21 7.98 -16.37
N LEU A 87 -14.61 6.98 -15.74
CA LEU A 87 -13.56 7.16 -14.74
C LEU A 87 -12.30 6.47 -15.24
N LEU A 88 -11.19 7.20 -15.24
CA LEU A 88 -9.85 6.65 -15.43
C LEU A 88 -9.18 6.62 -14.05
N ASN A 89 -9.12 5.43 -13.46
CA ASN A 89 -8.34 5.21 -12.25
C ASN A 89 -6.86 5.11 -12.65
N MET A 90 -5.98 5.79 -11.92
CA MET A 90 -4.54 5.85 -12.21
C MET A 90 -3.72 5.04 -11.21
N ASP A 91 -4.33 4.02 -10.60
CA ASP A 91 -3.85 3.23 -9.47
C ASP A 91 -3.35 1.84 -9.87
N SER A 92 -2.99 1.70 -11.15
CA SER A 92 -2.34 0.51 -11.66
C SER A 92 -0.83 0.72 -11.71
N GLU A 93 -0.08 -0.30 -11.30
CA GLU A 93 1.39 -0.20 -11.12
C GLU A 93 2.20 -0.88 -12.25
N GLU A 94 1.54 -1.35 -13.32
CA GLU A 94 2.19 -2.04 -14.44
C GLU A 94 2.05 -1.25 -15.74
N ASP A 95 3.19 -0.92 -16.37
CA ASP A 95 3.21 -0.22 -17.66
C ASP A 95 2.65 -1.09 -18.79
N GLY A 96 1.87 -0.47 -19.68
CA GLY A 96 1.20 -1.16 -20.79
C GLY A 96 0.04 -2.08 -20.38
N ALA A 97 -0.36 -2.09 -19.11
CA ALA A 97 -1.49 -2.86 -18.62
C ALA A 97 -2.70 -1.96 -18.33
N VAL A 98 -3.91 -2.49 -18.55
CA VAL A 98 -5.17 -1.84 -18.18
C VAL A 98 -5.99 -2.83 -17.37
N TYR A 99 -6.33 -2.44 -16.15
CA TYR A 99 -7.13 -3.28 -15.25
C TYR A 99 -8.61 -2.97 -15.41
N ILE A 100 -9.40 -4.03 -15.63
CA ILE A 100 -10.86 -3.96 -15.80
C ILE A 100 -11.63 -4.61 -14.64
N GLY A 101 -10.92 -4.99 -13.58
CA GLY A 101 -11.50 -5.60 -12.39
C GLY A 101 -10.45 -5.87 -11.32
N CYS A 102 -10.90 -6.01 -10.08
CA CYS A 102 -10.08 -6.33 -8.91
C CYS A 102 -10.83 -7.28 -7.97
N ALA A 103 -10.11 -7.87 -7.02
CA ALA A 103 -10.72 -8.64 -5.94
C ALA A 103 -11.29 -7.70 -4.86
N GLY A 104 -12.35 -8.12 -4.17
CA GLY A 104 -12.78 -7.47 -2.93
C GLY A 104 -11.92 -7.91 -1.73
N GLY A 105 -12.04 -7.19 -0.61
CA GLY A 105 -11.32 -7.47 0.64
C GLY A 105 -12.25 -7.55 1.85
N ARG A 106 -11.83 -8.32 2.87
CA ARG A 106 -12.47 -8.35 4.18
C ARG A 106 -11.51 -8.86 5.25
N ASP A 107 -11.41 -8.13 6.36
CA ASP A 107 -10.63 -8.57 7.51
C ASP A 107 -11.38 -9.61 8.35
N THR A 108 -10.62 -10.56 8.88
CA THR A 108 -11.10 -11.57 9.82
C THR A 108 -10.13 -11.68 10.98
N GLU A 109 -10.61 -11.37 12.18
CA GLU A 109 -9.83 -11.45 13.41
C GLU A 109 -10.22 -12.68 14.23
N LEU A 110 -9.22 -13.39 14.75
CA LEU A 110 -9.41 -14.55 15.64
C LEU A 110 -8.74 -14.32 16.98
N PHE A 111 -9.51 -14.44 18.06
CA PHE A 111 -9.03 -14.27 19.43
C PHE A 111 -9.05 -15.58 20.19
N TYR A 112 -7.93 -15.91 20.85
CA TYR A 112 -7.82 -17.10 21.70
C TYR A 112 -7.34 -16.73 23.09
N LYS A 113 -8.15 -17.02 24.12
CA LYS A 113 -7.78 -16.77 25.52
C LYS A 113 -6.92 -17.92 26.04
N LEU A 114 -5.63 -17.65 26.20
CA LEU A 114 -4.67 -18.62 26.71
C LEU A 114 -4.72 -18.70 28.25
N LYS A 115 -4.73 -19.91 28.81
CA LYS A 115 -4.47 -20.14 30.23
C LYS A 115 -2.97 -20.38 30.40
N THR A 116 -2.31 -19.57 31.21
CA THR A 116 -0.87 -19.69 31.49
C THR A 116 -0.63 -20.36 32.84
N GLU A 117 0.53 -21.00 32.99
CA GLU A 117 1.02 -21.55 34.25
C GLU A 117 2.52 -21.27 34.40
N ALA A 118 3.05 -21.50 35.60
CA ALA A 118 4.48 -21.34 35.85
C ALA A 118 5.28 -22.42 35.12
N VAL A 119 6.44 -22.04 34.57
CA VAL A 119 7.37 -23.00 33.93
C VAL A 119 7.82 -24.03 34.98
N PRO A 120 7.61 -25.34 34.75
CA PRO A 120 8.00 -26.35 35.73
C PRO A 120 9.52 -26.38 35.95
N ALA A 121 9.95 -26.72 37.17
CA ALA A 121 11.37 -26.81 37.52
C ALA A 121 12.13 -27.77 36.59
N GLY A 122 13.38 -27.44 36.27
CA GLY A 122 14.24 -28.25 35.39
C GLY A 122 14.01 -28.07 33.88
N HIS A 123 13.02 -27.27 33.46
CA HIS A 123 12.81 -26.96 32.04
C HIS A 123 13.73 -25.84 31.56
N LYS A 124 14.17 -25.93 30.30
CA LYS A 124 14.90 -24.85 29.62
C LYS A 124 13.96 -24.11 28.68
N VAL A 125 13.96 -22.78 28.78
CA VAL A 125 13.21 -21.92 27.87
C VAL A 125 14.09 -21.62 26.66
N VAL A 126 13.54 -21.83 25.46
CA VAL A 126 14.21 -21.50 24.20
C VAL A 126 13.30 -20.61 23.36
N ARG A 127 13.90 -19.73 22.56
CA ARG A 127 13.19 -18.91 21.57
C ARG A 127 13.51 -19.45 20.19
N VAL A 128 12.50 -19.93 19.48
CA VAL A 128 12.60 -20.29 18.07
C VAL A 128 12.22 -19.06 17.24
N ARG A 129 13.02 -18.76 16.22
CA ARG A 129 12.75 -17.68 15.27
C ARG A 129 12.85 -18.24 13.87
N VAL A 130 11.82 -17.98 13.06
CA VAL A 130 11.82 -18.19 11.62
C VAL A 130 11.94 -16.82 10.96
N SER A 131 12.92 -16.65 10.06
CA SER A 131 13.21 -15.39 9.37
C SER A 131 13.96 -15.65 8.06
N GLY A 132 14.07 -14.63 7.20
CA GLY A 132 14.76 -14.76 5.91
C GLY A 132 13.88 -15.36 4.80
N LEU A 133 12.57 -15.43 5.02
CA LEU A 133 11.62 -15.70 3.96
C LEU A 133 11.54 -14.48 3.04
N GLN A 134 11.15 -14.71 1.80
CA GLN A 134 11.07 -13.68 0.77
C GLN A 134 10.05 -12.58 1.12
N GLY A 135 8.94 -12.94 1.78
CA GLY A 135 7.80 -12.02 1.95
C GLY A 135 7.11 -11.74 0.60
N GLY A 136 6.12 -10.85 0.61
CA GLY A 136 5.41 -10.46 -0.61
C GLY A 136 4.00 -9.94 -0.33
N HIS A 137 3.38 -9.37 -1.36
CA HIS A 137 2.00 -8.86 -1.28
C HIS A 137 1.00 -10.03 -1.21
N SER A 138 0.15 -10.04 -0.18
CA SER A 138 -0.74 -11.17 0.14
C SER A 138 -1.88 -11.41 -0.86
N GLY A 139 -2.19 -10.45 -1.73
CA GLY A 139 -3.07 -10.59 -2.89
C GLY A 139 -2.31 -11.04 -4.14
N LEU A 140 -1.56 -10.11 -4.77
CA LEU A 140 -0.80 -10.34 -6.00
C LEU A 140 0.07 -11.60 -6.00
N GLN A 141 0.79 -11.88 -4.90
CA GLN A 141 1.79 -12.96 -4.84
C GLN A 141 1.28 -14.23 -4.14
N ILE A 142 -0.01 -14.32 -3.84
CA ILE A 142 -0.56 -15.48 -3.10
C ILE A 142 -0.39 -16.81 -3.84
N GLY A 143 -0.36 -16.76 -5.18
CA GLY A 143 -0.21 -17.92 -6.06
C GLY A 143 1.24 -18.38 -6.27
N GLU A 144 2.24 -17.64 -5.79
CA GLU A 144 3.66 -17.91 -6.04
C GLU A 144 4.24 -19.02 -5.16
N GLY A 145 3.46 -19.54 -4.20
CA GLY A 145 3.92 -20.60 -3.29
C GLY A 145 4.96 -20.13 -2.26
N LEU A 146 5.00 -18.83 -1.97
CA LEU A 146 5.88 -18.25 -0.96
C LEU A 146 5.51 -18.72 0.45
N GLY A 147 6.51 -18.93 1.31
CA GLY A 147 6.29 -19.39 2.68
C GLY A 147 5.67 -18.30 3.57
N ASN A 148 4.76 -18.70 4.45
CA ASN A 148 4.23 -17.84 5.51
C ASN A 148 4.89 -18.21 6.85
N ALA A 149 5.67 -17.29 7.42
CA ALA A 149 6.44 -17.52 8.64
C ALA A 149 5.57 -17.91 9.86
N ILE A 150 4.32 -17.46 9.93
CA ILE A 150 3.38 -17.81 11.00
C ILE A 150 2.90 -19.26 10.86
N LYS A 151 2.77 -19.76 9.62
CA LYS A 151 2.24 -21.09 9.32
C LYS A 151 3.31 -22.19 9.34
N LEU A 152 4.59 -21.82 9.28
CA LEU A 152 5.72 -22.75 9.30
C LEU A 152 6.19 -23.13 10.72
N VAL A 153 5.59 -22.53 11.76
CA VAL A 153 5.90 -22.79 13.18
C VAL A 153 4.76 -23.55 13.85
#